data_AF-A0A946AQI1-F1
#
_entry.id   AF-A0A946AQI1-F1
#
_cell.length_a   1.000
_cell.length_b   1.000
_cell.length_c   1.000
_cell.angle_alpha   90.00
_cell.angle_beta   90.00
_cell.angle_gamma   90.00
#
_symmetry.space_group_name_H-M   'P 1'
#
loop_
_entity.id
_entity.type
_entity.pdbx_description
1 polymer ?
#
loop_
_entity_poly.entity_id
_entity_poly.type
_entity_poly.pdbx_seq_one_letter_code
_entity_poly.pdbx_strand_id
1 'polypeptide(L)'
;MIKWIKTWLQRLIIWPIPAAFIYIIMGFRLIIPVRWASAFMAFIVRFVAPMTSWHSRARKNIQLVMPELSSAEQNRILRAMWWNLGQTLGEFPYLDRLSHSRYITEHGDISIDQLASTGGFVVGGHIGNWELSAMP
;
A
#
# COMPACT_ATOMS: atom_id res chain seq x y z
N MET A 1 9.03 -40.90 4.01
CA MET A 1 10.41 -40.38 4.05
C MET A 1 10.60 -39.11 3.20
N ILE A 2 10.32 -39.13 1.89
CA ILE A 2 10.51 -37.97 0.97
C ILE A 2 9.65 -36.74 1.35
N LYS A 3 8.39 -36.92 1.75
CA LYS A 3 7.52 -35.81 2.20
C LYS A 3 8.09 -35.08 3.43
N TRP A 4 8.69 -35.81 4.36
CA TRP A 4 9.26 -35.23 5.58
C TRP A 4 10.49 -34.37 5.27
N ILE A 5 11.40 -34.87 4.43
CA ILE A 5 12.57 -34.11 3.96
C ILE A 5 12.14 -32.82 3.26
N LYS A 6 11.12 -32.90 2.39
CA LYS A 6 10.55 -31.72 1.72
C LYS A 6 10.00 -30.70 2.71
N THR A 7 9.26 -31.14 3.74
CA THR A 7 8.72 -30.23 4.77
C THR A 7 9.82 -29.55 5.56
N TRP A 8 10.87 -30.28 5.96
CA TRP A 8 12.00 -29.69 6.70
C TRP A 8 12.83 -28.75 5.84
N LEU A 9 13.10 -29.11 4.58
CA LEU A 9 13.73 -28.21 3.61
C LEU A 9 12.94 -26.92 3.43
N GLN A 10 11.60 -27.04 3.32
CA GLN A 10 10.73 -25.89 3.23
C GLN A 10 10.84 -25.00 4.47
N ARG A 11 10.68 -25.57 5.67
CA ARG A 11 10.66 -24.82 6.93
C ARG A 11 11.99 -24.18 7.30
N LEU A 12 13.12 -24.85 7.02
CA LEU A 12 14.44 -24.42 7.46
C LEU A 12 15.20 -23.60 6.42
N ILE A 13 14.88 -23.75 5.14
CA ILE A 13 15.64 -23.08 4.06
C ILE A 13 14.71 -22.25 3.19
N ILE A 14 13.65 -22.85 2.63
CA ILE A 14 12.85 -22.14 1.61
C ILE A 14 12.03 -21.01 2.22
N TRP A 15 11.40 -21.18 3.38
CA TRP A 15 10.57 -20.15 4.02
C TRP A 15 11.38 -19.05 4.73
N PRO A 16 12.51 -19.35 5.41
CA PRO A 16 13.32 -18.32 6.04
C PRO A 16 13.95 -17.34 5.04
N ILE A 17 14.22 -17.75 3.79
CA ILE A 17 14.83 -16.87 2.78
C ILE A 17 13.90 -15.69 2.40
N PRO A 18 12.64 -15.89 1.94
CA PRO A 18 11.69 -14.80 1.72
C PRO A 18 11.39 -14.03 3.01
N ALA A 19 11.32 -14.71 4.16
CA ALA A 19 11.10 -14.03 5.43
C ALA A 19 12.25 -13.05 5.75
N ALA A 20 13.50 -13.49 5.64
CA ALA A 20 14.67 -12.65 5.84
C ALA A 20 14.68 -11.47 4.85
N PHE A 21 14.32 -11.71 3.58
CA PHE A 21 14.18 -10.65 2.59
C PHE A 21 13.13 -9.60 2.99
N ILE A 22 11.95 -10.04 3.45
CA ILE A 22 10.90 -9.14 3.95
C ILE A 22 11.41 -8.37 5.18
N TYR A 23 12.06 -9.04 6.15
CA TYR A 23 12.60 -8.37 7.33
C TYR A 23 13.67 -7.33 6.98
N ILE A 24 14.51 -7.58 5.98
CA ILE A 24 15.48 -6.60 5.49
C ILE A 24 14.75 -5.38 4.91
N ILE A 25 13.74 -5.60 4.06
CA ILE A 25 12.93 -4.51 3.50
C ILE A 25 12.26 -3.70 4.63
N MET A 26 11.66 -4.37 5.61
CA MET A 26 11.04 -3.68 6.74
C MET A 26 12.08 -2.97 7.61
N GLY A 27 13.29 -3.52 7.74
CA GLY A 27 14.40 -2.95 8.49
C GLY A 27 14.90 -1.61 7.92
N PHE A 28 14.75 -1.37 6.62
CA PHE A 28 15.12 -0.07 6.02
C PHE A 28 14.40 1.12 6.65
N ARG A 29 13.23 0.91 7.28
CA ARG A 29 12.50 1.95 8.03
C ARG A 29 13.31 2.59 9.16
N LEU A 30 14.34 1.89 9.66
CA LEU A 30 15.20 2.35 10.74
C LEU A 30 16.19 3.42 10.27
N ILE A 31 16.53 3.45 8.98
CA ILE A 31 17.57 4.32 8.43
C ILE A 31 17.07 5.27 7.33
N ILE A 32 16.01 4.91 6.60
CA ILE A 32 15.43 5.74 5.55
C ILE A 32 14.24 6.53 6.14
N PRO A 33 14.17 7.86 5.96
CA PRO A 33 12.98 8.61 6.36
C PRO A 33 11.79 8.29 5.44
N VAL A 34 10.57 8.21 6.00
CA VAL A 34 9.34 7.81 5.30
C VAL A 34 9.10 8.57 3.99
N ARG A 35 9.38 9.89 3.96
CA ARG A 35 9.21 10.72 2.76
C ARG A 35 10.04 10.23 1.56
N TRP A 36 11.23 9.71 1.82
CA TRP A 36 12.12 9.21 0.77
C TRP A 36 11.64 7.84 0.27
N ALA A 37 11.25 6.95 1.19
CA ALA A 37 10.69 5.66 0.82
C ALA A 37 9.39 5.82 0.00
N SER A 38 8.48 6.68 0.46
CA SER A 38 7.24 7.05 -0.23
C SER A 38 7.51 7.59 -1.64
N ALA A 39 8.38 8.61 -1.77
CA ALA A 39 8.69 9.21 -3.07
C ALA A 39 9.44 8.24 -4.02
N PHE A 40 10.35 7.43 -3.51
CA PHE A 40 11.10 6.47 -4.30
C PHE A 40 10.20 5.38 -4.88
N MET A 41 9.33 4.79 -4.06
CA MET A 41 8.38 3.79 -4.54
C MET A 41 7.33 4.40 -5.46
N ALA A 42 6.85 5.62 -5.19
CA ALA A 42 5.98 6.38 -6.08
C ALA A 42 6.60 6.59 -7.46
N PHE A 43 7.88 6.95 -7.51
CA PHE A 43 8.64 7.09 -8.74
C PHE A 43 8.69 5.76 -9.51
N ILE A 44 9.14 4.67 -8.87
CA ILE A 44 9.23 3.36 -9.53
C ILE A 44 7.88 2.93 -10.10
N VAL A 45 6.83 2.95 -9.28
CA VAL A 45 5.50 2.47 -9.69
C VAL A 45 4.91 3.34 -10.80
N ARG A 46 5.11 4.66 -10.74
CA ARG A 46 4.64 5.58 -11.80
C ARG A 46 5.21 5.24 -13.17
N PHE A 47 6.45 4.75 -13.26
CA PHE A 47 7.08 4.40 -14.54
C PHE A 47 6.85 2.94 -14.94
N VAL A 48 6.89 2.01 -13.99
CA VAL A 48 6.78 0.57 -14.26
C VAL A 48 5.32 0.14 -14.47
N ALA A 49 4.39 0.60 -13.63
CA ALA A 49 3.00 0.13 -13.68
C ALA A 49 2.29 0.40 -15.03
N PRO A 50 2.50 1.55 -15.71
CA PRO A 50 1.95 1.78 -17.06
C PRO A 50 2.34 0.75 -18.11
N MET A 51 3.47 0.05 -17.93
CA MET A 51 3.96 -0.98 -18.85
C MET A 51 3.29 -2.34 -18.64
N THR A 52 2.41 -2.47 -17.65
CA THR A 52 1.76 -3.72 -17.28
C THR A 52 0.29 -3.77 -17.72
N SER A 53 -0.29 -4.98 -17.73
CA SER A 53 -1.72 -5.17 -18.01
C SER A 53 -2.66 -4.47 -17.01
N TRP A 54 -2.15 -4.15 -15.81
CA TRP A 54 -2.89 -3.41 -14.78
C TRP A 54 -3.27 -2.00 -15.24
N HIS A 55 -2.43 -1.35 -16.06
CA HIS A 55 -2.75 -0.04 -16.59
C HIS A 55 -3.88 -0.05 -17.63
N SER A 56 -3.96 -1.11 -18.43
CA SER A 56 -5.11 -1.32 -19.32
C SER A 56 -6.42 -1.46 -18.54
N ARG A 57 -6.39 -2.20 -17.42
CA ARG A 57 -7.55 -2.31 -16.52
C ARG A 57 -7.92 -0.96 -15.91
N ALA A 58 -6.95 -0.21 -15.39
CA ALA A 58 -7.19 1.11 -14.82
C ALA A 58 -7.79 2.08 -15.85
N ARG A 59 -7.32 2.03 -17.11
CA ARG A 59 -7.87 2.84 -18.21
C ARG A 59 -9.33 2.48 -18.49
N LYS A 60 -9.69 1.20 -18.52
CA LYS A 60 -11.09 0.79 -18.69
C LYS A 60 -11.97 1.29 -17.54
N ASN A 61 -11.49 1.16 -16.30
CA ASN A 61 -12.25 1.61 -15.13
C ASN A 61 -12.51 3.12 -15.16
N ILE A 62 -11.49 3.94 -15.45
CA ILE A 62 -11.70 5.40 -15.48
C ILE A 62 -12.61 5.83 -16.63
N GLN A 63 -12.58 5.14 -17.77
CA GLN A 63 -13.52 5.39 -18.88
C GLN A 63 -14.97 5.07 -18.50
N LEU A 64 -15.19 4.08 -17.63
CA LEU A 64 -16.52 3.71 -17.15
C LEU A 64 -17.04 4.67 -16.08
N VAL A 65 -16.18 5.09 -15.15
CA VAL A 65 -16.56 5.88 -13.98
C VAL A 65 -16.55 7.39 -14.25
N MET A 66 -15.68 7.85 -15.16
CA MET A 66 -15.52 9.26 -15.55
C MET A 66 -15.51 9.42 -17.08
N PRO A 67 -16.59 9.00 -17.78
CA PRO A 67 -16.68 9.08 -19.24
C PRO A 67 -16.65 10.52 -19.79
N GLU A 68 -17.02 11.50 -18.97
CA GLU A 68 -17.05 12.92 -19.32
C GLU A 68 -15.66 13.56 -19.46
N LEU A 69 -14.62 12.93 -18.91
CA LEU A 69 -13.26 13.45 -18.96
C LEU A 69 -12.60 13.19 -20.31
N SER A 70 -11.82 14.18 -20.78
CA SER A 70 -10.96 13.97 -21.95
C SER A 70 -9.91 12.90 -21.69
N SER A 71 -9.39 12.28 -22.76
CA SER A 71 -8.32 11.30 -22.63
C SER A 71 -7.05 11.88 -21.97
N ALA A 72 -6.79 13.18 -22.10
CA ALA A 72 -5.68 13.84 -21.45
C ALA A 72 -5.87 13.91 -19.93
N GLU A 73 -7.07 14.25 -19.47
CA GLU A 73 -7.45 14.30 -18.06
C GLU A 73 -7.43 12.91 -17.42
N GLN A 74 -8.02 11.91 -18.10
CA GLN A 74 -7.96 10.52 -17.65
C GLN A 74 -6.52 10.04 -17.48
N ASN A 75 -5.64 10.32 -18.46
CA ASN A 75 -4.23 9.95 -18.38
C ASN A 75 -3.49 10.71 -17.25
N ARG A 76 -3.87 11.96 -16.94
CA ARG A 76 -3.33 12.70 -15.80
C ARG A 76 -3.71 12.02 -14.49
N ILE A 77 -4.97 11.63 -14.32
CA ILE A 77 -5.45 10.92 -13.13
C ILE A 77 -4.76 9.57 -12.99
N LEU A 78 -4.67 8.78 -14.07
CA LEU A 78 -4.02 7.47 -14.03
C LEU A 78 -2.54 7.56 -13.60
N ARG A 79 -1.81 8.59 -14.07
CA ARG A 79 -0.42 8.82 -13.62
C ARG A 79 -0.35 9.19 -12.13
N ALA A 80 -1.26 10.03 -11.66
CA ALA A 80 -1.33 10.41 -10.25
C ALA A 80 -1.75 9.21 -9.35
N MET A 81 -2.64 8.36 -9.84
CA MET A 81 -3.06 7.13 -9.16
C MET A 81 -1.87 6.17 -8.98
N TRP A 82 -1.05 5.94 -10.01
CA TRP A 82 0.15 5.11 -9.87
C TRP A 82 1.19 5.69 -8.93
N TRP A 83 1.36 7.02 -8.95
CA TRP A 83 2.19 7.70 -7.98
C TRP A 83 1.68 7.46 -6.55
N ASN A 84 0.38 7.63 -6.31
CA ASN A 84 -0.23 7.38 -4.99
C ASN A 84 -0.08 5.91 -4.55
N LEU A 85 -0.31 4.94 -5.44
CA LEU A 85 -0.11 3.53 -5.11
C LEU A 85 1.34 3.24 -4.69
N GLY A 86 2.31 3.82 -5.38
CA GLY A 86 3.70 3.67 -4.99
C GLY A 86 4.03 4.35 -3.66
N GLN A 87 3.40 5.49 -3.34
CA GLN A 87 3.50 6.08 -1.99
C GLN A 87 2.99 5.10 -0.93
N THR A 88 1.80 4.53 -1.10
CA THR A 88 1.23 3.52 -0.19
C THR A 88 2.20 2.34 0.01
N LEU A 89 2.82 1.83 -1.05
CA LEU A 89 3.80 0.75 -0.95
C LEU A 89 5.07 1.16 -0.19
N GLY A 90 5.59 2.37 -0.42
CA GLY A 90 6.77 2.89 0.26
C GLY A 90 6.53 3.24 1.72
N GLU A 91 5.29 3.55 2.08
CA GLU A 91 4.85 3.90 3.42
C GLU A 91 4.48 2.70 4.28
N PHE A 92 4.19 1.55 3.66
CA PHE A 92 3.77 0.34 4.34
C PHE A 92 4.69 -0.09 5.51
N PRO A 93 6.03 -0.02 5.42
CA PRO A 93 6.90 -0.34 6.55
C PRO A 93 6.86 0.67 7.72
N TYR A 94 6.20 1.81 7.55
CA TYR A 94 6.19 2.95 8.49
C TYR A 94 4.81 3.20 9.11
N LEU A 95 3.84 2.30 8.90
CA LEU A 95 2.46 2.50 9.33
C LEU A 95 2.34 2.79 10.84
N ASP A 96 3.18 2.15 11.66
CA ASP A 96 3.28 2.39 13.12
C ASP A 96 3.61 3.84 13.46
N ARG A 97 4.54 4.44 12.72
CA ARG A 97 4.95 5.84 12.92
C ARG A 97 3.97 6.82 12.29
N LEU A 98 3.37 6.45 11.18
CA LEU A 98 2.42 7.29 10.47
C LEU A 98 1.10 7.40 11.23
N SER A 99 0.60 6.32 11.84
CA SER A 99 -0.65 6.32 12.61
C SER A 99 -0.63 7.32 13.76
N HIS A 100 0.52 7.47 14.42
CA HIS A 100 0.73 8.43 15.51
C HIS A 100 1.25 9.81 15.04
N SER A 101 1.30 10.05 13.74
CA SER A 101 1.87 11.28 13.21
C SER A 101 0.86 12.42 13.17
N ARG A 102 1.35 13.66 13.32
CA ARG A 102 0.55 14.88 13.14
C ARG A 102 -0.05 15.07 11.73
N TYR A 103 0.28 14.18 10.79
CA TYR A 103 -0.19 14.25 9.41
C TYR A 103 -1.55 13.56 9.22
N ILE A 104 -2.02 12.81 10.23
CA ILE A 104 -3.35 12.20 10.21
C ILE A 104 -4.32 13.15 10.90
N THR A 105 -5.45 13.37 10.24
CA THR A 105 -6.58 14.10 10.79
C THR A 105 -7.83 13.29 10.47
N GLU A 106 -8.58 12.97 11.52
CA GLU A 106 -9.86 12.28 11.38
C GLU A 106 -10.97 13.31 11.13
N HIS A 107 -11.88 12.96 10.24
CA HIS A 107 -13.05 13.78 9.91
C HIS A 107 -14.31 12.95 10.13
N GLY A 108 -15.27 13.50 10.89
CA GLY A 108 -16.54 12.85 11.20
C GLY A 108 -16.94 13.06 12.66
N ASP A 109 -18.16 12.63 13.00
CA ASP A 109 -18.73 12.78 14.35
C ASP A 109 -18.24 11.72 15.34
N ILE A 110 -17.64 10.64 14.83
CA ILE A 110 -17.15 9.49 15.62
C ILE A 110 -15.70 9.25 15.20
N SER A 111 -14.77 9.33 16.15
CA SER A 111 -13.37 8.98 15.91
C SER A 111 -13.17 7.45 15.89
N ILE A 112 -12.04 7.00 15.34
CA ILE A 112 -11.66 5.57 15.36
C ILE A 112 -11.50 5.07 16.79
N ASP A 113 -10.89 5.87 17.68
CA ASP A 113 -10.75 5.56 19.11
C ASP A 113 -12.10 5.43 19.81
N GLN A 114 -13.04 6.33 19.52
CA GLN A 114 -14.39 6.26 20.07
C GLN A 114 -15.08 4.97 19.62
N LEU A 115 -15.00 4.66 18.32
CA LEU A 115 -15.56 3.43 17.76
C LEU A 115 -14.95 2.17 18.38
N ALA A 116 -13.64 2.16 18.63
CA ALA A 116 -12.94 1.06 19.29
C ALA A 116 -13.43 0.85 20.74
N SER A 117 -13.77 1.93 21.44
CA SER A 117 -14.29 1.88 22.82
C SER A 117 -15.76 1.45 22.91
N THR A 118 -16.59 1.81 21.93
CA THR A 118 -18.04 1.53 21.96
C THR A 118 -18.44 0.28 21.17
N GLY A 119 -17.56 -0.21 20.30
CA GLY A 119 -17.84 -1.25 19.31
C GLY A 119 -18.50 -0.70 18.05
N GLY A 120 -18.15 -1.28 16.90
CA GLY A 120 -18.73 -0.92 15.60
C GLY A 120 -17.96 -1.50 14.41
N PHE A 121 -18.32 -1.07 13.20
CA PHE A 121 -17.69 -1.52 11.95
C PHE A 121 -17.09 -0.33 11.20
N VAL A 122 -15.85 -0.47 10.75
CA VAL A 122 -15.23 0.42 9.77
C VAL A 122 -15.40 -0.20 8.38
N VAL A 123 -16.02 0.54 7.47
CA VAL A 123 -16.18 0.11 6.06
C VAL A 123 -15.41 1.09 5.19
N GLY A 124 -14.44 0.57 4.43
CA GLY A 124 -13.56 1.37 3.57
C GLY A 124 -13.40 0.77 2.18
N GLY A 125 -12.76 1.53 1.30
CA GLY A 125 -12.32 1.07 -0.02
C GLY A 125 -10.81 0.96 -0.11
N HIS A 126 -10.31 0.33 -1.18
CA HIS A 126 -8.88 0.32 -1.52
C HIS A 126 -8.47 1.69 -2.09
N ILE A 127 -8.49 2.72 -1.24
CA ILE A 127 -8.26 4.12 -1.59
C ILE A 127 -7.16 4.67 -0.70
N GLY A 128 -6.17 5.33 -1.30
CA GLY A 128 -5.05 5.91 -0.56
C GLY A 128 -4.25 4.86 0.21
N ASN A 129 -3.85 5.21 1.43
CA ASN A 129 -3.19 4.29 2.35
C ASN A 129 -4.21 3.72 3.34
N TRP A 130 -5.03 2.77 2.87
CA TRP A 130 -6.12 2.19 3.67
C TRP A 130 -5.63 1.40 4.89
N GLU A 131 -4.39 0.92 4.88
CA GLU A 131 -3.80 0.16 5.99
C GLU A 131 -3.68 1.00 7.27
N LEU A 132 -3.60 2.34 7.16
CA LEU A 132 -3.63 3.23 8.31
C LEU A 132 -4.94 3.14 9.10
N SER A 133 -6.05 2.79 8.46
CA SER A 133 -7.34 2.63 9.15
C SER A 133 -7.40 1.42 10.08
N ALA A 134 -6.47 0.47 9.93
CA ALA A 134 -6.34 -0.71 10.77
C ALA A 134 -5.23 -0.57 11.83
N MET A 135 -4.53 0.57 11.87
CA MET A 135 -3.53 0.83 12.90
C MET A 135 -4.22 1.28 14.19
N PRO A 136 -3.72 0.83 15.36
CA PRO A 136 -4.15 1.32 16.65
C PRO A 136 -3.71 2.76 16.90
#